data_AF-A0A7S4HU27-F1
#
_entry.id   AF-A0A7S4HU27-F1
#
_cell.length_a   1.000
_cell.length_b   1.000
_cell.length_c   1.000
_cell.angle_alpha   90.00
_cell.angle_beta   90.00
_cell.angle_gamma   90.00
#
_symmetry.space_group_name_H-M   'P 1'
#
loop_
_entity.id
_entity.type
_entity.pdbx_description
1 polymer ?
#
loop_
_entity_poly.entity_id
_entity_poly.type
_entity_poly.pdbx_seq_one_letter_code
_entity_poly.pdbx_strand_id
1 'polypeptide(L)'
;NILLILEFHKSFFAELCMEYNNWPAAPVRLGRKFIQFSPFLKLYTEYTNCYQQSANTLQACLKDSNFGTWMESHRLENMDCVPLESLLIMPIQRIPRYRMLIEEVVKYTPEEHVDYKDLCAALDQIKEIASFINERKRESENMGKVATIQQTIRGIGMNIVHPQRRLLKRGQLTRVNAETGAHETRYFYLLSDMMLSTIPTEDKLRIYDGYILIRGAKMIS
;
A
#
# COMPACT_ATOMS: atom_id res chain seq x y z
N ASN A 1 5.18 -11.77 2.23
CA ASN A 1 6.13 -12.33 1.24
C ASN A 1 7.63 -11.98 1.45
N ILE A 2 8.17 -11.87 2.67
CA ILE A 2 9.58 -11.43 2.86
C ILE A 2 10.63 -12.35 2.22
N LEU A 3 10.39 -13.68 2.19
CA LEU A 3 11.31 -14.65 1.60
C LEU A 3 11.46 -14.47 0.08
N LEU A 4 10.37 -14.12 -0.62
CA LEU A 4 10.43 -13.82 -2.06
C LEU A 4 11.24 -12.56 -2.34
N ILE A 5 11.10 -11.53 -1.49
CA ILE A 5 11.90 -10.31 -1.57
C ILE A 5 13.38 -10.64 -1.35
N LEU A 6 13.70 -11.51 -0.39
CA LEU A 6 15.06 -11.95 -0.12
C LEU A 6 15.68 -12.66 -1.33
N GLU A 7 15.00 -13.65 -1.90
CA GLU A 7 15.51 -14.40 -3.07
C GLU A 7 15.71 -13.49 -4.28
N PHE A 8 14.79 -12.56 -4.52
CA PHE A 8 14.97 -11.51 -5.52
C PHE A 8 16.25 -10.69 -5.26
N HIS A 9 16.47 -10.21 -4.03
CA HIS A 9 17.65 -9.39 -3.73
C HIS A 9 18.97 -10.16 -3.78
N LYS A 10 18.97 -11.45 -3.47
CA LYS A 10 20.17 -12.29 -3.65
C LYS A 10 20.56 -12.37 -5.12
N SER A 11 19.59 -12.63 -6.00
CA SER A 11 19.82 -12.66 -7.45
C SER A 11 20.25 -11.29 -7.99
N PHE A 12 19.56 -10.22 -7.60
CA PHE A 12 19.90 -8.86 -8.03
C PHE A 12 21.29 -8.44 -7.55
N PHE A 13 21.66 -8.77 -6.31
CA PHE A 13 22.99 -8.48 -5.78
C PHE A 13 24.09 -9.21 -6.53
N ALA A 14 23.90 -10.49 -6.86
CA ALA A 14 24.88 -11.27 -7.63
C ALA A 14 25.15 -10.62 -9.01
N GLU A 15 24.12 -10.15 -9.69
CA GLU A 15 24.22 -9.44 -10.97
C GLU A 15 24.98 -8.11 -10.85
N LEU A 16 24.73 -7.35 -9.78
CA LEU A 16 25.48 -6.11 -9.50
C LEU A 16 26.96 -6.39 -9.20
N CYS A 17 27.26 -7.46 -8.46
CA CYS A 17 28.65 -7.89 -8.21
C CYS A 17 29.38 -8.27 -9.49
N MET A 18 28.71 -8.92 -10.46
CA MET A 18 29.31 -9.24 -11.76
C MET A 18 29.71 -7.97 -12.53
N GLU A 19 28.85 -6.96 -12.58
CA GLU A 19 29.16 -5.67 -13.19
C GLU A 19 30.33 -4.96 -12.49
N TYR A 20 30.33 -4.97 -11.15
CA TYR A 20 31.39 -4.35 -10.36
C TYR A 20 32.74 -5.05 -10.54
N ASN A 21 32.77 -6.38 -10.54
CA ASN A 21 34.02 -7.14 -10.67
C ASN A 21 34.64 -7.06 -12.06
N ASN A 22 33.86 -6.68 -13.08
CA ASN A 22 34.36 -6.45 -14.44
C ASN A 22 34.99 -5.05 -14.60
N TRP A 23 34.89 -4.18 -13.58
CA TRP A 23 35.54 -2.88 -13.56
C TRP A 23 36.98 -2.99 -13.05
N PRO A 24 37.97 -2.30 -13.67
CA PRO A 24 37.85 -1.31 -14.75
C PRO A 24 38.01 -1.87 -16.17
N ALA A 25 38.03 -3.20 -16.35
CA ALA A 25 38.21 -3.81 -17.67
C ALA A 25 37.09 -3.43 -18.66
N ALA A 26 35.88 -3.16 -18.18
CA ALA A 26 34.79 -2.54 -18.93
C ALA A 26 34.09 -1.44 -18.11
N PRO A 27 33.42 -0.46 -18.76
CA PRO A 27 32.58 0.51 -18.07
C PRO A 27 31.41 -0.19 -17.37
N VAL A 28 31.15 0.18 -16.12
CA VAL A 28 30.01 -0.36 -15.34
C VAL A 28 28.69 0.10 -15.97
N ARG A 29 27.74 -0.81 -16.14
CA ARG A 29 26.40 -0.53 -16.68
C ARG A 29 25.29 -0.92 -15.70
N LEU A 30 25.06 -0.06 -14.71
CA LEU A 30 24.08 -0.31 -13.66
C LEU A 30 22.65 -0.03 -14.13
N GLY A 31 22.45 0.98 -14.98
CA GLY A 31 21.13 1.41 -15.44
C GLY A 31 20.33 0.25 -16.03
N ARG A 32 20.95 -0.52 -16.94
CA ARG A 32 20.31 -1.68 -17.57
C ARG A 32 19.90 -2.77 -16.57
N LYS A 33 20.71 -3.03 -15.54
CA LYS A 33 20.35 -4.00 -14.49
C LYS A 33 19.14 -3.49 -13.73
N PHE A 34 19.11 -2.22 -13.32
CA PHE A 34 17.94 -1.68 -12.64
C PHE A 34 16.68 -1.74 -13.52
N ILE A 35 16.76 -1.43 -14.82
CA ILE A 35 15.62 -1.59 -15.75
C ILE A 35 15.10 -3.02 -15.78
N GLN A 36 16.00 -4.01 -15.91
CA GLN A 36 15.62 -5.42 -15.97
C GLN A 36 14.94 -5.91 -14.68
N PHE A 37 15.41 -5.43 -13.52
CA PHE A 37 14.94 -5.89 -12.22
C PHE A 37 13.81 -5.05 -11.62
N SER A 38 13.61 -3.81 -12.08
CA SER A 38 12.58 -2.89 -11.56
C SER A 38 11.17 -3.52 -11.54
N PRO A 39 10.70 -4.29 -12.54
CA PRO A 39 9.35 -4.83 -12.52
C PRO A 39 9.08 -5.75 -11.32
N PHE A 40 10.10 -6.44 -10.82
CA PHE A 40 10.02 -7.31 -9.64
C PHE A 40 9.85 -6.52 -8.33
N LEU A 41 10.22 -5.24 -8.29
CA LEU A 41 9.96 -4.38 -7.14
C LEU A 41 8.45 -4.21 -6.87
N LYS A 42 7.57 -4.53 -7.83
CA LYS A 42 6.12 -4.59 -7.58
C LYS A 42 5.74 -5.62 -6.51
N LEU A 43 6.57 -6.63 -6.23
CA LEU A 43 6.40 -7.58 -5.11
C LEU A 43 6.32 -6.87 -3.75
N TYR A 44 6.92 -5.68 -3.62
CA TYR A 44 6.84 -4.88 -2.39
C TYR A 44 5.42 -4.38 -2.09
N THR A 45 4.50 -4.40 -3.06
CA THR A 45 3.10 -4.01 -2.85
C THR A 45 2.47 -4.84 -1.72
N GLU A 46 2.63 -6.17 -1.78
CA GLU A 46 2.06 -7.07 -0.77
C GLU A 46 2.70 -6.85 0.60
N TYR A 47 4.03 -6.73 0.65
CA TYR A 47 4.75 -6.43 1.90
C TYR A 47 4.26 -5.11 2.53
N THR A 48 4.12 -4.08 1.71
CA THR A 48 3.69 -2.74 2.12
C THR A 48 2.26 -2.74 2.66
N ASN A 49 1.37 -3.49 2.02
CA ASN A 49 -0.03 -3.61 2.46
C ASN A 49 -0.14 -4.33 3.81
N CYS A 50 0.70 -5.33 4.06
CA CYS A 50 0.67 -6.12 5.30
C CYS A 50 1.48 -5.49 6.45
N TYR A 51 2.40 -4.56 6.16
CA TYR A 51 3.36 -4.03 7.14
C TYR A 51 2.68 -3.49 8.42
N GLN A 52 1.60 -2.71 8.30
CA GLN A 52 0.93 -2.15 9.47
C GLN A 52 0.35 -3.24 10.37
N GLN A 53 -0.24 -4.28 9.77
CA GLN A 53 -0.76 -5.42 10.52
C GLN A 53 0.38 -6.16 11.20
N SER A 54 1.47 -6.45 10.49
CA SER A 54 2.65 -7.12 11.06
C SER A 54 3.27 -6.33 12.20
N ALA A 55 3.38 -5.00 12.07
CA ALA A 55 3.89 -4.13 13.13
C ALA A 55 2.99 -4.15 14.37
N ASN A 56 1.66 -4.09 14.19
CA ASN A 56 0.71 -4.18 15.30
C ASN A 56 0.76 -5.56 15.98
N THR A 57 0.88 -6.63 15.21
CA THR A 57 1.05 -8.00 15.75
C THR A 57 2.31 -8.10 16.57
N LEU A 58 3.45 -7.60 16.07
CA LEU A 58 4.70 -7.60 16.83
C LEU A 58 4.56 -6.84 18.15
N GLN A 59 3.94 -5.66 18.13
CA GLN A 59 3.68 -4.89 19.35
C GLN A 59 2.77 -5.61 20.35
N ALA A 60 1.81 -6.42 19.87
CA ALA A 60 1.01 -7.27 20.74
C ALA A 60 1.82 -8.44 21.32
N CYS A 61 2.66 -9.09 20.50
CA CYS A 61 3.55 -10.17 20.94
C CYS A 61 4.58 -9.69 21.97
N LEU A 62 5.14 -8.49 21.83
CA LEU A 62 6.10 -7.95 22.79
C LEU A 62 5.50 -7.67 24.17
N LYS A 63 4.17 -7.53 24.27
CA LYS A 63 3.47 -7.43 25.55
C LYS A 63 3.26 -8.78 26.22
N ASP A 64 3.39 -9.88 25.48
CA ASP A 64 3.40 -11.22 26.06
C ASP A 64 4.73 -11.45 26.78
N SER A 65 4.65 -11.85 28.05
CA SER A 65 5.82 -11.99 28.93
C SER A 65 6.83 -13.02 28.40
N ASN A 66 6.36 -14.12 27.82
CA ASN A 66 7.23 -15.18 27.33
C ASN A 66 7.97 -14.73 26.07
N PHE A 67 7.24 -14.16 25.11
CA PHE A 67 7.84 -13.66 23.87
C PHE A 67 8.76 -12.46 24.12
N GLY A 68 8.33 -11.50 24.94
CA GLY A 68 9.12 -10.32 25.29
C GLY A 68 10.44 -10.68 25.97
N THR A 69 10.38 -11.60 26.95
CA THR A 69 11.60 -12.08 27.65
C THR A 69 12.53 -12.82 26.68
N TRP A 70 11.99 -13.70 25.84
CA TRP A 70 12.78 -14.40 24.83
C TRP A 70 13.48 -13.45 23.86
N MET A 71 12.78 -12.41 23.40
CA MET A 71 13.34 -11.41 22.49
C MET A 71 14.46 -10.60 23.14
N GLU A 72 14.30 -10.23 24.41
CA GLU A 72 15.32 -9.49 25.15
C GLU A 72 16.56 -10.36 25.45
N SER A 73 16.38 -11.64 25.81
CA SER A 73 17.49 -12.58 25.96
C SER A 73 18.31 -12.68 24.68
N HIS A 74 17.63 -12.79 23.53
CA HIS A 74 18.31 -12.86 22.23
C HIS A 74 19.08 -11.59 21.88
N ARG A 75 18.57 -10.42 22.28
CA ARG A 75 19.23 -9.11 22.14
C ARG A 75 20.47 -9.00 23.03
N LEU A 76 20.43 -9.53 24.25
CA LEU A 76 21.57 -9.51 25.17
C LEU A 76 22.69 -10.46 24.73
N GLU A 77 22.35 -11.61 24.17
CA GLU A 77 23.31 -12.57 23.61
C GLU A 77 24.00 -12.04 22.34
N ASN A 78 23.33 -11.17 21.60
CA ASN A 78 23.81 -10.59 20.35
C ASN A 78 23.76 -9.06 20.43
N MET A 79 24.75 -8.44 21.08
CA MET A 79 24.74 -6.98 21.32
C MET A 79 24.67 -6.11 20.04
N ASP A 80 25.06 -6.65 18.88
CA ASP A 80 24.92 -6.01 17.57
C ASP A 80 23.56 -6.27 16.89
N CYS A 81 22.63 -6.96 17.57
CA CYS A 81 21.34 -7.31 17.00
C CYS A 81 20.45 -6.07 16.89
N VAL A 82 20.19 -5.69 15.64
CA VAL A 82 19.24 -4.64 15.30
C VAL A 82 17.83 -5.09 15.73
N PRO A 83 17.04 -4.24 16.42
CA PRO A 83 15.68 -4.59 16.81
C PRO A 83 14.83 -5.10 15.64
N LEU A 84 13.98 -6.09 15.88
CA LEU A 84 13.18 -6.71 14.82
C LEU A 84 12.28 -5.67 14.11
N GLU A 85 11.72 -4.71 14.83
CA GLU A 85 10.96 -3.58 14.29
C GLU A 85 11.78 -2.77 13.29
N SER A 86 13.04 -2.50 13.63
CA SER A 86 13.99 -1.77 12.80
C SER A 86 14.35 -2.55 11.54
N LEU A 87 14.33 -3.88 11.58
CA LEU A 87 14.52 -4.74 10.41
C LEU A 87 13.27 -4.78 9.52
N LEU A 88 12.07 -4.88 10.11
CA LEU A 88 10.81 -5.00 9.37
C LEU A 88 10.45 -3.73 8.58
N ILE A 89 10.93 -2.56 8.99
CA ILE A 89 10.71 -1.32 8.21
C ILE A 89 11.67 -1.21 7.00
N MET A 90 12.78 -1.94 6.98
CA MET A 90 13.81 -1.80 5.93
C MET A 90 13.29 -2.03 4.50
N PRO A 91 12.43 -3.04 4.22
CA PRO A 91 11.88 -3.21 2.87
C PRO A 91 11.05 -2.00 2.42
N ILE A 92 10.27 -1.39 3.32
CA ILE A 92 9.48 -0.18 3.00
C ILE A 92 10.40 0.98 2.60
N GLN A 93 11.55 1.10 3.26
CA GLN A 93 12.54 2.14 3.00
C GLN A 93 13.41 1.86 1.76
N ARG A 94 13.42 0.63 1.23
CA ARG A 94 14.34 0.22 0.16
C ARG A 94 14.06 0.92 -1.16
N ILE A 95 12.80 1.07 -1.54
CA ILE A 95 12.40 1.68 -2.82
C ILE A 95 12.73 3.19 -2.84
N PRO A 96 12.37 3.99 -1.81
CA PRO A 96 12.83 5.37 -1.71
C PRO A 96 14.35 5.50 -1.77
N ARG A 97 15.09 4.59 -1.10
CA ARG A 97 16.55 4.58 -1.16
C ARG A 97 17.08 4.33 -2.57
N TYR A 98 16.53 3.37 -3.33
CA TYR A 98 16.95 3.17 -4.71
C TYR A 98 16.70 4.40 -5.58
N ARG A 99 15.56 5.06 -5.42
CA ARG A 99 15.28 6.31 -6.12
C ARG A 99 16.37 7.34 -5.83
N MET A 100 16.64 7.63 -4.56
CA MET A 100 17.66 8.62 -4.17
C MET A 100 19.06 8.25 -4.66
N LEU A 101 19.43 6.96 -4.59
CA LEU A 101 20.73 6.49 -5.06
C LEU A 101 20.89 6.68 -6.57
N ILE A 102 19.90 6.31 -7.38
CA ILE A 102 19.99 6.47 -8.83
C ILE A 102 19.90 7.96 -9.20
N GLU A 103 19.10 8.77 -8.52
CA GLU A 103 19.08 10.24 -8.70
C GLU A 103 20.48 10.83 -8.52
N GLU A 104 21.20 10.44 -7.45
CA GLU A 104 22.55 10.94 -7.20
C GLU A 104 23.57 10.40 -8.23
N VAL A 105 23.45 9.14 -8.65
CA VAL A 105 24.31 8.56 -9.69
C VAL A 105 24.11 9.27 -11.03
N VAL A 106 22.87 9.51 -11.47
CA VAL A 106 22.56 10.25 -12.70
C VAL A 106 23.18 11.64 -12.66
N LYS A 107 23.07 12.35 -11.53
CA LYS A 107 23.60 13.71 -11.33
C LYS A 107 25.11 13.81 -11.55
N TYR A 108 25.87 12.77 -11.21
CA TYR A 108 27.33 12.74 -11.40
C TYR A 108 27.78 11.91 -12.62
N THR A 109 26.85 11.47 -13.47
CA THR A 109 27.16 10.76 -14.71
C THR A 109 27.07 11.73 -15.88
N PRO A 110 28.16 11.97 -16.66
CA PRO A 110 28.11 12.79 -17.87
C PRO A 110 27.12 12.25 -18.90
N GLU A 111 26.50 13.12 -19.70
CA GLU A 111 25.50 12.72 -20.71
C GLU A 111 26.08 11.79 -21.79
N GLU A 112 27.37 11.92 -22.06
CA GLU A 112 28.12 11.10 -23.02
C GLU A 112 28.48 9.72 -22.46
N HIS A 113 28.33 9.50 -21.14
CA HIS A 113 28.62 8.22 -20.53
C HIS A 113 27.67 7.14 -21.04
N VAL A 114 28.20 5.95 -21.32
CA VAL A 114 27.47 4.84 -21.95
C VAL A 114 26.23 4.38 -21.15
N ASP A 115 26.23 4.59 -19.84
CA ASP A 115 25.15 4.20 -18.92
C ASP A 115 24.15 5.34 -18.64
N TYR A 116 24.42 6.58 -19.07
CA TYR A 116 23.59 7.75 -18.71
C TYR A 116 22.12 7.57 -19.07
N LYS A 117 21.83 7.18 -20.32
CA LYS A 117 20.46 6.97 -20.80
C LYS A 117 19.75 5.85 -20.04
N ASP A 118 20.46 4.77 -19.76
CA ASP A 118 19.91 3.62 -19.03
C ASP A 118 19.66 3.98 -17.54
N LEU A 119 20.51 4.80 -16.93
CA LEU A 119 20.30 5.31 -15.57
C LEU A 119 19.09 6.25 -15.47
N CYS A 120 18.89 7.14 -16.45
CA CYS A 120 17.69 7.98 -16.53
C CYS A 120 16.42 7.13 -16.67
N ALA A 121 16.42 6.15 -17.57
CA ALA A 121 15.28 5.24 -17.75
C ALA A 121 15.03 4.35 -16.50
N ALA A 122 16.09 3.89 -15.84
CA ALA A 122 15.99 3.17 -14.58
C ALA A 122 15.35 4.03 -13.49
N LEU A 123 15.76 5.29 -13.37
CA LEU A 123 15.21 6.23 -12.41
C LEU A 123 13.71 6.45 -12.62
N ASP A 124 13.28 6.67 -13.86
CA ASP A 124 11.88 6.88 -14.18
C ASP A 124 11.04 5.63 -13.87
N GLN A 125 11.52 4.43 -14.19
CA GLN A 125 10.84 3.19 -13.80
C GLN A 125 10.70 3.04 -12.28
N ILE A 126 11.73 3.37 -11.50
CA ILE A 126 11.65 3.31 -10.04
C ILE A 126 10.63 4.32 -9.50
N LYS A 127 10.56 5.53 -10.06
CA LYS A 127 9.52 6.52 -9.70
C LYS A 127 8.13 6.00 -10.00
N GLU A 128 7.92 5.38 -11.17
CA GLU A 128 6.65 4.77 -11.55
C GLU A 128 6.25 3.64 -10.60
N ILE A 129 7.18 2.76 -10.23
CA ILE A 129 6.94 1.67 -9.29
C ILE A 129 6.60 2.22 -7.89
N ALA A 130 7.31 3.24 -7.42
CA ALA A 130 7.01 3.87 -6.14
C ALA A 130 5.59 4.46 -6.11
N SER A 131 5.18 5.16 -7.17
CA SER A 131 3.82 5.66 -7.34
C SER A 131 2.79 4.53 -7.40
N PHE A 132 3.09 3.45 -8.13
CA PHE A 132 2.24 2.28 -8.24
C PHE A 132 2.00 1.65 -6.86
N ILE A 133 3.05 1.38 -6.09
CA ILE A 133 2.93 0.78 -4.76
C ILE A 133 2.12 1.68 -3.83
N ASN A 134 2.34 2.99 -3.89
CA ASN A 134 1.61 3.95 -3.07
C ASN A 134 0.11 3.97 -3.41
N GLU A 135 -0.27 4.00 -4.70
CA GLU A 135 -1.69 3.95 -5.08
C GLU A 135 -2.32 2.60 -4.70
N ARG A 136 -1.59 1.48 -4.87
CA ARG A 136 -2.07 0.16 -4.42
C ARG A 136 -2.30 0.08 -2.92
N LYS A 137 -1.43 0.71 -2.12
CA LYS A 137 -1.63 0.84 -0.67
C LYS A 137 -2.91 1.61 -0.36
N ARG A 138 -3.11 2.75 -1.03
CA ARG A 138 -4.31 3.58 -0.88
C ARG A 138 -5.59 2.83 -1.27
N GLU A 139 -5.56 2.05 -2.35
CA GLU A 139 -6.65 1.16 -2.76
C GLU A 139 -6.97 0.14 -1.67
N SER A 140 -5.95 -0.54 -1.14
CA SER A 140 -6.10 -1.53 -0.05
C SER A 140 -6.71 -0.92 1.21
N GLU A 141 -6.25 0.27 1.63
CA GLU A 141 -6.80 0.99 2.78
C GLU A 141 -8.27 1.39 2.56
N ASN A 142 -8.62 1.84 1.34
CA ASN A 142 -10.00 2.19 1.01
C ASN A 142 -10.90 0.97 1.01
N MET A 143 -10.45 -0.16 0.46
CA MET A 143 -11.17 -1.43 0.53
C MET A 143 -11.42 -1.85 1.98
N GLY A 144 -10.41 -1.71 2.85
CA GLY A 144 -10.56 -1.96 4.29
C GLY A 144 -11.65 -1.11 4.94
N LYS A 145 -11.68 0.20 4.65
CA LYS A 145 -12.74 1.11 5.15
C LYS A 145 -14.14 0.71 4.68
N VAL A 146 -14.27 0.34 3.40
CA VAL A 146 -15.56 -0.10 2.84
C VAL A 146 -15.99 -1.45 3.42
N ALA A 147 -15.05 -2.36 3.67
CA ALA A 147 -15.32 -3.64 4.33
C ALA A 147 -15.84 -3.43 5.76
N THR A 148 -15.22 -2.54 6.54
CA THR A 148 -15.73 -2.17 7.87
C THR A 148 -17.13 -1.59 7.79
N ILE A 149 -17.43 -0.75 6.80
CA ILE A 149 -18.79 -0.23 6.60
C ILE A 149 -19.78 -1.37 6.32
N GLN A 150 -19.45 -2.28 5.40
CA GLN A 150 -20.31 -3.41 5.06
C GLN A 150 -20.65 -4.25 6.29
N GLN A 151 -19.67 -4.50 7.18
CA GLN A 151 -19.88 -5.24 8.42
C GLN A 151 -20.87 -4.58 9.40
N THR A 152 -21.03 -3.25 9.33
CA THR A 152 -22.00 -2.53 10.18
C THR A 152 -23.43 -2.54 9.63
N ILE A 153 -23.63 -3.00 8.39
CA ILE A 153 -24.93 -2.96 7.70
C ILE A 153 -25.53 -4.36 7.65
N ARG A 154 -26.65 -4.55 8.35
CA ARG A 154 -27.46 -5.78 8.31
C ARG A 154 -28.35 -5.81 7.08
N GLY A 155 -28.52 -7.01 6.50
CA GLY A 155 -29.43 -7.25 5.37
C GLY A 155 -28.92 -6.77 4.00
N ILE A 156 -27.65 -6.35 3.90
CA ILE A 156 -27.05 -6.02 2.61
C ILE A 156 -26.75 -7.32 1.84
N GLY A 157 -27.50 -7.58 0.78
CA GLY A 157 -27.35 -8.78 -0.06
C GLY A 157 -26.25 -8.67 -1.13
N MET A 158 -25.52 -7.55 -1.18
CA MET A 158 -24.49 -7.28 -2.19
C MET A 158 -23.13 -6.98 -1.56
N ASN A 159 -22.06 -7.33 -2.26
CA ASN A 159 -20.71 -6.95 -1.86
C ASN A 159 -20.40 -5.52 -2.34
N ILE A 160 -20.21 -4.61 -1.39
CA ILE A 160 -19.84 -3.22 -1.68
C ILE A 160 -18.31 -3.02 -1.73
N VAL A 161 -17.51 -3.98 -1.31
CA VAL A 161 -16.05 -3.89 -1.34
C VAL A 161 -15.53 -4.09 -2.76
N HIS A 162 -14.95 -3.04 -3.35
CA HIS A 162 -14.41 -3.07 -4.71
C HIS A 162 -13.17 -2.15 -4.82
N PRO A 163 -12.11 -2.51 -5.57
CA PRO A 163 -10.86 -1.73 -5.65
C PRO A 163 -11.06 -0.27 -6.09
N GLN A 164 -11.98 -0.03 -7.03
CA GLN A 164 -12.28 1.30 -7.55
C GLN A 164 -13.31 2.08 -6.71
N ARG A 165 -13.90 1.45 -5.69
CA ARG A 165 -14.96 2.06 -4.88
C ARG A 165 -14.38 2.75 -3.65
N ARG A 166 -14.63 4.05 -3.55
CA ARG A 166 -14.08 4.91 -2.49
C ARG A 166 -15.22 5.55 -1.71
N LEU A 167 -15.13 5.56 -0.38
CA LEU A 167 -16.04 6.34 0.45
C LEU A 167 -15.70 7.84 0.30
N LEU A 168 -16.64 8.62 -0.19
CA LEU A 168 -16.50 10.07 -0.36
C LEU A 168 -17.03 10.83 0.85
N LYS A 169 -18.24 10.48 1.31
CA LYS A 169 -18.89 11.14 2.44
C LYS A 169 -19.89 10.21 3.12
N ARG A 170 -20.24 10.51 4.37
CA ARG A 170 -21.26 9.78 5.12
C ARG A 170 -21.97 10.72 6.08
N GLY A 171 -23.26 10.52 6.31
CA GLY A 171 -24.03 11.38 7.21
C GLY A 171 -25.52 11.07 7.23
N GLN A 172 -26.21 11.63 8.22
CA GLN A 172 -27.66 11.58 8.31
C GLN A 172 -28.28 12.63 7.39
N LEU A 173 -29.26 12.24 6.59
CA LEU A 173 -30.03 13.11 5.72
C LEU A 173 -31.52 12.75 5.82
N THR A 174 -32.38 13.69 5.46
CA THR A 174 -33.82 13.44 5.32
C THR A 174 -34.12 13.16 3.85
N ARG A 175 -34.61 11.95 3.57
CA ARG A 175 -35.17 11.56 2.26
C ARG A 175 -36.63 11.96 2.23
N VAL A 176 -37.06 12.67 1.20
CA VAL A 176 -38.49 12.89 0.94
C VAL A 176 -38.95 11.78 0.00
N ASN A 177 -39.95 11.01 0.43
CA ASN A 177 -40.57 10.00 -0.43
C ASN A 177 -41.35 10.70 -1.54
N ALA A 178 -41.03 10.38 -2.80
CA ALA A 178 -41.63 11.04 -3.96
C ALA A 178 -43.14 10.76 -4.14
N GLU A 179 -43.62 9.61 -3.64
CA GLU A 179 -45.02 9.19 -3.78
C GLU A 179 -45.87 9.72 -2.62
N THR A 180 -45.36 9.62 -1.39
CA THR A 180 -46.13 9.96 -0.18
C THR A 180 -45.82 11.34 0.38
N GLY A 181 -44.74 12.00 -0.07
CA GLY A 181 -44.23 13.24 0.50
C GLY A 181 -43.63 13.07 1.91
N ALA A 182 -43.56 11.85 2.44
CA ALA A 182 -43.09 11.61 3.79
C ALA A 182 -41.60 11.94 3.95
N HIS A 183 -41.26 12.58 5.07
CA HIS A 183 -39.89 12.91 5.44
C HIS A 183 -39.29 11.77 6.27
N GLU A 184 -38.32 11.08 5.69
CA GLU A 184 -37.69 9.89 6.25
C GLU A 184 -36.23 10.18 6.61
N THR A 185 -35.91 10.15 7.90
CA THR A 185 -34.53 10.23 8.35
C THR A 185 -33.80 8.93 8.01
N ARG A 186 -32.69 9.04 7.28
CA ARG A 186 -31.83 7.93 6.87
C ARG A 186 -30.36 8.31 7.04
N TYR A 187 -29.50 7.30 7.13
CA TYR A 187 -28.06 7.52 7.10
C TYR A 187 -27.50 7.04 5.78
N PHE A 188 -26.80 7.93 5.09
CA PHE A 188 -26.23 7.69 3.78
C PHE A 188 -24.72 7.48 3.81
N TYR A 189 -24.25 6.62 2.91
CA TYR A 189 -22.85 6.49 2.53
C TYR A 189 -22.71 6.82 1.05
N LEU A 190 -22.08 7.95 0.76
CA LEU A 190 -21.75 8.35 -0.61
C LEU A 190 -20.42 7.69 -0.99
N LEU A 191 -20.50 6.73 -1.91
CA LEU A 191 -19.38 6.06 -2.55
C LEU A 191 -19.12 6.68 -3.93
N SER A 192 -17.98 6.38 -4.55
CA SER A 192 -17.57 6.97 -5.83
C SER A 192 -18.48 6.66 -7.01
N ASP A 193 -19.29 5.60 -6.94
CA ASP A 193 -20.19 5.11 -7.99
C ASP A 193 -21.65 4.96 -7.55
N MET A 194 -21.93 5.03 -6.24
CA MET A 194 -23.26 4.86 -5.68
C MET A 194 -23.44 5.57 -4.33
N MET A 195 -24.68 5.77 -3.92
CA MET A 195 -25.06 6.24 -2.60
C MET A 195 -25.92 5.18 -1.91
N LEU A 196 -25.44 4.63 -0.79
CA LEU A 196 -26.17 3.63 0.01
C LEU A 196 -27.03 4.34 1.06
N SER A 197 -28.28 3.88 1.23
CA SER A 197 -29.19 4.30 2.29
C SER A 197 -29.28 3.23 3.38
N THR A 198 -29.32 3.66 4.63
CA THR A 198 -29.52 2.78 5.78
C THR A 198 -30.43 3.41 6.83
N ILE A 199 -31.13 2.57 7.59
CA ILE A 199 -31.91 2.96 8.76
C ILE A 199 -31.03 2.79 10.01
N PRO A 200 -30.86 3.83 10.85
CA PRO A 200 -30.12 3.70 12.11
C PRO A 200 -30.86 2.77 13.08
N THR A 201 -30.09 1.99 13.85
CA THR A 201 -30.60 1.19 14.99
C THR A 201 -29.94 1.63 16.29
N GLU A 202 -30.53 1.28 17.43
CA GLU A 202 -30.00 1.62 18.77
C GLU A 202 -28.59 1.05 19.02
N ASP A 203 -28.28 -0.12 18.46
CA ASP A 203 -27.02 -0.85 18.67
C ASP A 203 -25.83 -0.34 17.84
N LYS A 204 -25.87 0.91 17.33
CA LYS A 204 -24.91 1.48 16.35
C LYS A 204 -24.82 0.72 15.01
N LEU A 205 -25.56 -0.38 14.87
CA LEU A 205 -25.74 -1.12 13.62
C LEU A 205 -26.74 -0.39 12.73
N ARG A 206 -26.78 -0.80 11.47
CA ARG A 206 -27.61 -0.15 10.46
C ARG A 206 -28.32 -1.19 9.63
N ILE A 207 -29.58 -0.93 9.31
CA ILE A 207 -30.37 -1.81 8.44
C ILE A 207 -30.27 -1.26 7.03
N TYR A 208 -29.99 -2.12 6.06
CA TYR A 208 -29.98 -1.75 4.65
C TYR A 208 -31.36 -1.25 4.19
N ASP A 209 -31.40 -0.08 3.53
CA ASP A 209 -32.63 0.58 3.05
C ASP A 209 -32.56 0.90 1.54
N GLY A 210 -31.58 0.33 0.83
CA GLY A 210 -31.42 0.50 -0.62
C GLY A 210 -30.18 1.28 -1.02
N TYR A 211 -30.08 1.56 -2.32
CA TYR A 211 -28.97 2.30 -2.91
C TYR A 211 -29.41 3.03 -4.18
N ILE A 212 -28.63 4.03 -4.55
CA ILE A 212 -28.83 4.81 -5.78
C ILE A 212 -27.49 4.84 -6.52
N LEU A 213 -27.47 4.48 -7.80
CA LEU A 213 -26.29 4.70 -8.65
C LEU A 213 -26.18 6.18 -8.96
N ILE A 214 -25.00 6.78 -8.74
CA ILE A 214 -24.81 8.22 -8.94
C ILE A 214 -24.26 8.57 -10.33
N ARG A 215 -24.06 7.58 -11.20
CA ARG A 215 -23.71 7.82 -12.61
C ARG A 215 -24.86 8.56 -13.28
N GLY A 216 -24.63 9.83 -13.64
CA GLY A 216 -25.63 10.70 -14.26
C GLY A 216 -26.47 11.52 -13.27
N ALA A 217 -26.28 11.33 -11.96
CA ALA A 217 -26.91 12.20 -10.96
C ALA A 217 -26.29 13.60 -11.00
N LYS A 218 -27.11 14.63 -10.83
CA LYS A 218 -26.68 16.02 -10.70
C LYS A 218 -27.12 16.57 -9.35
N MET A 219 -26.24 17.33 -8.71
CA MET A 219 -26.61 18.13 -7.56
C MET A 219 -27.45 19.31 -8.05
N ILE A 220 -28.66 19.47 -7.50
CA ILE A 220 -29.49 20.64 -7.72
C ILE A 220 -29.34 21.50 -6.46
N SER A 221 -28.85 22.72 -6.64
CA SER A 221 -28.68 23.73 -5.59
C SER A 221 -29.83 24.71 -5.57
#